data_AF-A0A1H9MRL9-F1
#
_entry.id   AF-A0A1H9MRL9-F1
#
_cell.length_a   1.000
_cell.length_b   1.000
_cell.length_c   1.000
_cell.angle_alpha   90.00
_cell.angle_beta   90.00
_cell.angle_gamma   90.00
#
_symmetry.space_group_name_H-M   'P 1'
#
loop_
_entity.id
_entity.type
_entity.pdbx_description
1 polymer ?
#
loop_
_entity_poly.entity_id
_entity_poly.type
_entity_poly.pdbx_seq_one_letter_code
_entity_poly.pdbx_strand_id
1 'polypeptide(L)'
;MIEKATFAGGCFWCMVKPFVEWDGIHKVTSGYMGGHLENPTYEDVKKGTSGHLEVVEIEFDPAIFSYEQLLDIYWMQIDPTDAFGQFHDRGESYSTAIFTYTDEQKQIAEASKEKLATSGRFDKPIVTKIRDAERFYPAEDYHQDYYKKEADHYKQDRAVSGRDEFLTKHWDK
;
A
#
# COMPACT_ATOMS: atom_id res chain seq x y z
N MET A 1 -8.37 -20.27 5.45
CA MET A 1 -7.20 -20.11 6.35
C MET A 1 -6.75 -18.67 6.18
N ILE A 2 -6.36 -17.98 7.24
CA ILE A 2 -5.96 -16.57 7.11
C ILE A 2 -4.62 -16.47 6.39
N GLU A 3 -4.57 -15.60 5.38
CA GLU A 3 -3.37 -15.27 4.62
C GLU A 3 -2.94 -13.82 4.88
N LYS A 4 -1.71 -13.51 4.47
CA LYS A 4 -1.14 -12.17 4.58
C LYS A 4 -0.87 -11.58 3.20
N ALA A 5 -1.11 -10.29 3.07
CA ALA A 5 -0.69 -9.46 1.94
C ALA A 5 -0.02 -8.19 2.47
N THR A 6 0.98 -7.65 1.78
CA THR A 6 1.63 -6.41 2.22
C THR A 6 1.86 -5.45 1.07
N PHE A 7 1.41 -4.21 1.23
CA PHE A 7 1.43 -3.19 0.18
C PHE A 7 2.10 -1.91 0.65
N ALA A 8 3.06 -1.41 -0.13
CA ALA A 8 3.59 -0.04 -0.04
C ALA A 8 2.89 0.84 -1.06
N GLY A 9 2.40 2.00 -0.62
CA GLY A 9 1.57 2.88 -1.45
C GLY A 9 1.63 4.35 -1.07
N GLY A 10 2.77 4.82 -0.54
CA GLY A 10 2.90 6.14 0.08
C GLY A 10 2.50 6.14 1.55
N CYS A 11 2.04 7.28 2.08
CA CYS A 11 1.59 7.39 3.46
C CYS A 11 0.63 6.26 3.84
N PHE A 12 1.03 5.43 4.80
CA PHE A 12 0.25 4.25 5.19
C PHE A 12 -1.11 4.59 5.82
N TRP A 13 -1.32 5.81 6.33
CA TRP A 13 -2.59 6.23 6.92
C TRP A 13 -3.69 6.27 5.87
N CYS A 14 -3.34 6.70 4.66
CA CYS A 14 -4.23 6.67 3.51
C CYS A 14 -4.51 5.25 3.01
N MET A 15 -3.60 4.31 3.24
CA MET A 15 -3.70 2.94 2.75
C MET A 15 -4.53 2.01 3.64
N VAL A 16 -4.70 2.31 4.94
CA VAL A 16 -5.47 1.43 5.85
C VAL A 16 -6.97 1.42 5.54
N LYS A 17 -7.59 2.61 5.51
CA LYS A 17 -9.05 2.75 5.40
C LYS A 17 -9.68 2.01 4.20
N PRO A 18 -9.07 1.98 3.00
CA PRO A 18 -9.63 1.27 1.85
C PRO A 18 -9.82 -0.25 2.03
N PHE A 19 -9.14 -0.89 2.98
CA PHE A 19 -9.20 -2.35 3.18
C PHE A 19 -10.05 -2.79 4.38
N VAL A 20 -10.17 -1.97 5.43
CA VAL A 20 -10.77 -2.39 6.71
C VAL A 20 -12.29 -2.59 6.72
N GLU A 21 -12.99 -2.20 5.65
CA GLU A 21 -14.47 -2.21 5.61
C GLU A 21 -15.03 -3.48 4.93
N TRP A 22 -14.18 -4.38 4.44
CA TRP A 22 -14.60 -5.54 3.66
C TRP A 22 -14.75 -6.80 4.51
N ASP A 23 -15.80 -7.57 4.24
CA ASP A 23 -15.95 -8.92 4.77
C ASP A 23 -14.76 -9.78 4.35
N GLY A 24 -14.23 -10.57 5.29
CA GLY A 24 -13.03 -11.39 5.07
C GLY A 24 -11.72 -10.67 5.39
N ILE A 25 -11.73 -9.37 5.66
CA ILE A 25 -10.55 -8.66 6.17
C ILE A 25 -10.55 -8.71 7.71
N HIS A 26 -9.54 -9.35 8.29
CA HIS A 26 -9.44 -9.56 9.74
C HIS A 26 -8.65 -8.45 10.43
N LYS A 27 -7.57 -7.99 9.78
CA LYS A 27 -6.69 -6.97 10.36
C LYS A 27 -5.92 -6.24 9.28
N VAL A 28 -5.70 -4.94 9.49
CA VAL A 28 -4.81 -4.11 8.68
C VAL A 28 -3.87 -3.39 9.62
N THR A 29 -2.57 -3.64 9.51
CA THR A 29 -1.54 -3.11 10.41
C THR A 29 -0.57 -2.24 9.63
N SER A 30 -0.39 -0.99 10.04
CA SER A 30 0.64 -0.10 9.48
C SER A 30 2.03 -0.53 9.96
N GLY A 31 3.04 -0.47 9.11
CA GLY A 31 4.40 -0.81 9.48
C GLY A 31 5.44 -0.54 8.41
N TYR A 32 6.58 -1.21 8.56
CA TYR A 32 7.79 -0.99 7.77
C TYR A 32 8.32 -2.33 7.24
N MET A 33 8.70 -2.36 5.95
CA MET A 33 9.24 -3.57 5.31
C MET A 33 10.20 -3.23 4.15
N GLY A 34 11.11 -4.15 3.83
CA GLY A 34 11.93 -4.11 2.62
C GLY A 34 13.21 -3.28 2.72
N GLY A 35 13.54 -2.80 3.93
CA GLY A 35 14.77 -2.11 4.28
C GLY A 35 15.77 -2.99 5.02
N HIS A 36 16.86 -2.38 5.46
CA HIS A 36 18.02 -3.10 6.02
C HIS A 36 18.22 -2.86 7.52
N LEU A 37 17.52 -1.87 8.11
CA LEU A 37 17.65 -1.56 9.52
C LEU A 37 16.73 -2.46 10.35
N GLU A 38 17.27 -3.16 11.35
CA GLU A 38 16.44 -3.93 12.27
C GLU A 38 15.70 -3.03 13.27
N ASN A 39 14.42 -3.32 13.50
CA ASN A 39 13.54 -2.56 14.41
C ASN A 39 13.56 -1.04 14.14
N PRO A 40 13.25 -0.60 12.91
CA PRO A 40 13.30 0.81 12.55
C PRO A 40 12.23 1.60 13.33
N THR A 41 12.56 2.83 13.71
CA THR A 41 11.57 3.81 14.21
C THR A 41 10.96 4.59 13.06
N TYR A 42 9.80 5.22 13.27
CA TYR A 42 9.22 6.14 12.29
C TYR A 42 10.24 7.19 11.78
N GLU A 43 11.06 7.73 12.68
CA GLU A 43 12.07 8.74 12.32
C GLU A 43 13.19 8.18 11.43
N ASP A 44 13.57 6.91 11.58
CA ASP A 44 14.57 6.27 10.72
C ASP A 44 14.05 6.08 9.28
N VAL A 45 12.76 5.76 9.17
CA VAL A 45 12.05 5.58 7.90
C VAL A 45 11.83 6.94 7.23
N LYS A 46 11.35 7.92 7.97
CA LYS A 46 11.10 9.29 7.49
C LYS A 46 12.37 9.98 7.00
N LYS A 47 13.52 9.73 7.64
CA LYS A 47 14.84 10.23 7.19
C LYS A 47 15.35 9.53 5.92
N GLY A 48 14.74 8.42 5.51
CA GLY A 48 15.14 7.64 4.34
C GLY A 48 16.42 6.84 4.53
N THR A 49 16.94 6.70 5.77
CA THR A 49 18.20 6.00 6.02
C THR A 49 18.04 4.52 6.31
N SER A 50 16.82 4.07 6.63
CA SER A 50 16.54 2.67 6.98
C SER A 50 16.33 1.76 5.76
N GLY A 51 16.08 2.35 4.58
CA GLY A 51 15.68 1.65 3.35
C GLY A 51 14.28 1.02 3.39
N HIS A 52 13.55 1.18 4.49
CA HIS A 52 12.19 0.63 4.60
C HIS A 52 11.18 1.48 3.84
N LEU A 53 10.15 0.81 3.35
CA LEU A 53 8.93 1.43 2.86
C LEU A 53 7.88 1.49 3.97
N GLU A 54 7.06 2.53 3.95
CA GLU A 54 5.79 2.49 4.66
C GLU A 54 4.84 1.49 3.98
N VAL A 55 4.31 0.57 4.76
CA VAL A 55 3.45 -0.52 4.27
C VAL A 55 2.23 -0.72 5.16
N VAL A 56 1.22 -1.38 4.60
CA VAL A 56 0.14 -2.01 5.35
C VAL A 56 0.22 -3.53 5.20
N GLU A 57 0.27 -4.27 6.31
CA GLU A 57 0.10 -5.73 6.34
C GLU A 57 -1.38 -6.04 6.58
N ILE A 58 -1.98 -6.83 5.68
CA ILE A 58 -3.39 -7.20 5.69
C ILE A 58 -3.48 -8.69 5.99
N GLU A 59 -4.22 -9.04 7.04
CA GLU A 59 -4.62 -10.41 7.34
C GLU A 59 -6.04 -10.62 6.80
N PHE A 60 -6.22 -11.56 5.86
CA PHE A 60 -7.48 -11.78 5.15
C PHE A 60 -7.83 -13.26 4.99
N ASP A 61 -9.13 -13.57 4.86
CA ASP A 61 -9.61 -14.91 4.50
C ASP A 61 -9.82 -14.99 2.97
N PRO A 62 -8.95 -15.70 2.23
CA PRO A 62 -9.04 -15.84 0.77
C PRO A 62 -10.33 -16.53 0.30
N ALA A 63 -11.05 -17.24 1.19
CA ALA A 63 -12.34 -17.83 0.86
C ALA A 63 -13.49 -16.81 0.80
N ILE A 64 -13.31 -15.64 1.40
CA ILE A 64 -14.30 -14.56 1.46
C ILE A 64 -13.84 -13.37 0.60
N PHE A 65 -12.56 -13.02 0.68
CA PHE A 65 -11.96 -11.88 -0.02
C PHE A 65 -10.68 -12.30 -0.72
N SER A 66 -10.63 -12.29 -2.05
CA SER A 66 -9.49 -12.82 -2.79
C SER A 66 -8.30 -11.86 -2.83
N TYR A 67 -7.11 -12.40 -3.13
CA TYR A 67 -5.91 -11.58 -3.30
C TYR A 67 -6.01 -10.64 -4.51
N GLU A 68 -6.71 -11.03 -5.59
CA GLU A 68 -7.02 -10.16 -6.72
C GLU A 68 -7.85 -8.95 -6.31
N GLN A 69 -8.84 -9.14 -5.43
CA GLN A 69 -9.66 -8.03 -4.93
C GLN A 69 -8.82 -7.05 -4.09
N LEU A 70 -7.85 -7.56 -3.33
CA LEU A 70 -6.89 -6.72 -2.62
C LEU A 70 -6.05 -5.89 -3.60
N LEU A 71 -5.59 -6.49 -4.70
CA LEU A 71 -4.84 -5.80 -5.74
C LEU A 71 -5.69 -4.75 -6.47
N ASP A 72 -6.95 -5.06 -6.78
CA ASP A 72 -7.88 -4.13 -7.41
C ASP A 72 -8.06 -2.86 -6.55
N ILE A 73 -8.23 -3.02 -5.22
CA ILE A 73 -8.26 -1.88 -4.30
C ILE A 73 -6.91 -1.16 -4.29
N TYR A 74 -5.80 -1.89 -4.18
CA TYR A 74 -4.45 -1.33 -4.11
C TYR A 74 -4.15 -0.39 -5.29
N TRP A 75 -4.42 -0.83 -6.53
CA TRP A 75 -4.16 -0.04 -7.74
C TRP A 75 -4.96 1.26 -7.80
N MET A 76 -6.15 1.29 -7.19
CA MET A 76 -6.96 2.50 -7.09
C MET A 76 -6.36 3.53 -6.11
N GLN A 77 -5.62 3.07 -5.10
CA GLN A 77 -5.10 3.96 -4.06
C GLN A 77 -3.77 4.63 -4.40
N ILE A 78 -3.04 4.14 -5.40
CA ILE A 78 -1.69 4.61 -5.72
C ILE A 78 -1.60 5.15 -7.15
N ASP A 79 -0.66 6.06 -7.43
CA ASP A 79 -0.16 6.31 -8.79
C ASP A 79 0.92 5.26 -9.12
N PRO A 80 0.59 4.23 -9.92
CA PRO A 80 1.51 3.13 -10.20
C PRO A 80 2.60 3.51 -11.21
N THR A 81 2.62 4.75 -11.69
CA THR A 81 3.58 5.29 -12.66
C THR A 81 4.64 6.19 -12.03
N ASP A 82 4.49 6.53 -10.73
CA ASP A 82 5.42 7.38 -9.99
C ASP A 82 6.53 6.54 -9.32
N ALA A 83 7.77 6.76 -9.76
CA ALA A 83 8.94 6.06 -9.25
C ALA A 83 9.59 6.73 -8.03
N PHE A 84 9.18 7.94 -7.64
CA PHE A 84 9.91 8.78 -6.68
C PHE A 84 9.07 9.19 -5.45
N GLY A 85 7.98 8.45 -5.16
CA GLY A 85 7.04 8.72 -4.08
C GLY A 85 5.60 8.50 -4.51
N GLN A 86 4.66 9.07 -3.76
CA GLN A 86 3.23 9.02 -4.03
C GLN A 86 2.58 10.37 -3.75
N PHE A 87 2.08 11.00 -4.81
CA PHE A 87 1.43 12.30 -4.73
C PHE A 87 2.31 13.36 -4.03
N HIS A 88 1.85 13.97 -2.93
CA HIS A 88 2.67 14.91 -2.15
C HIS A 88 3.77 14.23 -1.32
N ASP A 89 3.65 12.93 -1.03
CA ASP A 89 4.63 12.17 -0.26
C ASP A 89 5.82 11.82 -1.14
N ARG A 90 6.99 12.44 -0.90
CA ARG A 90 8.19 12.23 -1.72
C ARG A 90 9.29 11.53 -0.95
N GLY A 91 10.03 10.67 -1.63
CA GLY A 91 11.13 9.90 -1.05
C GLY A 91 10.95 8.40 -1.25
N GLU A 92 12.02 7.65 -1.02
CA GLU A 92 12.04 6.21 -1.25
C GLU A 92 11.04 5.47 -0.35
N SER A 93 10.89 5.90 0.90
CA SER A 93 9.94 5.32 1.88
C SER A 93 8.49 5.32 1.41
N TYR A 94 8.14 6.20 0.47
CA TYR A 94 6.80 6.35 -0.09
C TYR A 94 6.66 5.74 -1.48
N SER A 95 7.66 5.02 -1.97
CA SER A 95 7.57 4.30 -3.25
C SER A 95 6.59 3.14 -3.18
N THR A 96 6.12 2.69 -4.36
CA THR A 96 5.11 1.64 -4.46
C THR A 96 5.75 0.25 -4.56
N ALA A 97 5.21 -0.70 -3.81
CA ALA A 97 5.61 -2.09 -3.85
C ALA A 97 4.49 -3.02 -3.40
N ILE A 98 4.48 -4.23 -3.96
CA ILE A 98 3.68 -5.37 -3.51
C ILE A 98 4.64 -6.42 -2.95
N PHE A 99 4.50 -6.74 -1.67
CA PHE A 99 5.27 -7.77 -0.99
C PHE A 99 4.44 -9.05 -0.88
N THR A 100 4.95 -10.13 -1.50
CA THR A 100 4.24 -11.39 -1.70
C THR A 100 4.78 -12.48 -0.78
N TYR A 101 3.89 -13.24 -0.15
CA TYR A 101 4.24 -14.29 0.82
C TYR A 101 4.31 -15.69 0.19
N THR A 102 3.78 -15.85 -1.02
CA THR A 102 3.76 -17.12 -1.75
C THR A 102 4.01 -16.90 -3.25
N ASP A 103 4.47 -17.95 -3.94
CA ASP A 103 4.64 -17.91 -5.40
C ASP A 103 3.30 -17.65 -6.13
N GLU A 104 2.19 -18.12 -5.57
CA GLU A 104 0.85 -17.86 -6.11
C GLU A 104 0.50 -16.36 -6.04
N GLN A 105 0.73 -15.70 -4.89
CA GLN A 105 0.55 -14.26 -4.78
C GLN A 105 1.44 -13.48 -5.75
N LYS A 106 2.67 -13.94 -5.97
CA LYS A 106 3.59 -13.34 -6.94
C LYS A 106 3.06 -13.42 -8.36
N GLN A 107 2.61 -14.60 -8.79
CA GLN A 107 2.02 -14.80 -10.11
C GLN A 107 0.76 -13.94 -10.31
N ILE A 108 -0.12 -13.90 -9.31
CA ILE A 108 -1.34 -13.09 -9.35
C ILE A 108 -1.01 -11.59 -9.40
N ALA A 109 -0.04 -11.12 -8.60
CA ALA A 109 0.41 -9.74 -8.61
C ALA A 109 1.02 -9.32 -9.95
N GLU A 110 1.86 -10.18 -10.54
CA GLU A 110 2.47 -9.95 -11.86
C GLU A 110 1.40 -9.89 -12.96
N ALA A 111 0.44 -10.83 -12.96
CA ALA A 111 -0.67 -10.83 -13.90
C ALA A 111 -1.57 -9.60 -13.75
N SER A 112 -1.85 -9.18 -12.50
CA SER A 112 -2.63 -7.97 -12.21
C SER A 112 -1.92 -6.70 -12.68
N LYS A 113 -0.61 -6.60 -12.45
CA LYS A 113 0.23 -5.50 -12.94
C LYS A 113 0.24 -5.43 -14.48
N GLU A 114 0.39 -6.57 -15.16
CA GLU A 114 0.38 -6.63 -16.63
C GLU A 114 -1.00 -6.26 -17.20
N LYS A 115 -2.07 -6.76 -16.57
CA LYS A 115 -3.45 -6.39 -16.92
C LYS A 115 -3.65 -4.87 -16.80
N LEU A 116 -3.11 -4.24 -15.75
CA LEU A 116 -3.18 -2.80 -15.57
C LEU A 116 -2.37 -2.04 -16.63
N ALA A 117 -1.14 -2.50 -16.91
CA ALA A 117 -0.26 -1.89 -17.90
C ALA A 117 -0.86 -1.92 -19.31
N THR A 118 -1.61 -2.97 -19.65
CA THR A 118 -2.24 -3.15 -20.96
C THR A 118 -3.65 -2.60 -21.06
N SER A 119 -4.24 -2.11 -19.96
CA SER A 119 -5.64 -1.66 -19.94
C SER A 119 -5.88 -0.31 -20.62
N GLY A 120 -4.82 0.42 -20.98
CA GLY A 120 -4.90 1.79 -21.49
C GLY A 120 -5.33 2.84 -20.46
N ARG A 121 -5.33 2.51 -19.15
CA ARG A 121 -5.66 3.45 -18.07
C ARG A 121 -4.55 4.47 -17.80
N PHE A 122 -3.31 4.11 -18.13
CA PHE A 122 -2.11 4.89 -17.88
C PHE A 122 -1.29 5.02 -19.16
N ASP A 123 -0.84 6.24 -19.46
CA ASP A 123 0.03 6.52 -20.62
C ASP A 123 1.52 6.24 -20.33
N LYS A 124 1.85 5.94 -19.07
CA LYS A 124 3.20 5.66 -18.58
C LYS A 124 3.32 4.21 -18.09
N PRO A 125 4.53 3.62 -18.13
CA PRO A 125 4.76 2.29 -17.61
C PRO A 125 4.40 2.16 -16.12
N ILE A 126 3.93 0.97 -15.73
CA ILE A 126 3.68 0.64 -14.33
C ILE A 126 5.00 0.25 -13.64
N VAL A 127 5.48 1.11 -12.74
CA VAL A 127 6.80 1.00 -12.09
C VAL A 127 6.76 0.32 -10.72
N THR A 128 5.57 0.05 -10.18
CA THR A 128 5.38 -0.63 -8.89
C THR A 128 6.16 -1.94 -8.83
N LYS A 129 6.98 -2.11 -7.80
CA LYS A 129 7.84 -3.29 -7.62
C LYS A 129 7.02 -4.45 -7.04
N ILE A 130 7.29 -5.67 -7.49
CA ILE A 130 6.78 -6.89 -6.85
C ILE A 130 8.00 -7.56 -6.21
N ARG A 131 7.94 -7.78 -4.90
CA ARG A 131 9.04 -8.29 -4.08
C ARG A 131 8.54 -9.46 -3.24
N ASP A 132 9.46 -10.33 -2.86
CA ASP A 132 9.16 -11.34 -1.85
C ASP A 132 9.03 -10.63 -0.50
N ALA A 133 8.09 -11.06 0.34
CA ALA A 133 7.87 -10.47 1.65
C ALA A 133 9.08 -10.72 2.56
N GLU A 134 9.54 -9.67 3.21
CA GLU A 134 10.65 -9.71 4.17
C GLU A 134 10.09 -9.58 5.60
N ARG A 135 10.96 -9.33 6.58
CA ARG A 135 10.51 -9.10 7.96
C ARG A 135 9.65 -7.83 8.03
N PHE A 136 8.42 -7.99 8.52
CA PHE A 136 7.52 -6.89 8.85
C PHE A 136 7.84 -6.34 10.24
N TYR A 137 7.92 -5.02 10.35
CA TYR A 137 8.02 -4.30 11.61
C TYR A 137 6.75 -3.44 11.81
N PRO A 138 5.87 -3.78 12.76
CA PRO A 138 4.72 -2.93 13.07
C PRO A 138 5.18 -1.52 13.45
N ALA A 139 4.52 -0.50 12.90
CA ALA A 139 4.71 0.88 13.31
C ALA A 139 4.13 1.11 14.71
N GLU A 140 4.56 2.20 15.35
CA GLU A 140 4.14 2.58 16.69
C GLU A 140 2.61 2.71 16.81
N ASP A 141 2.06 2.45 18.00
CA ASP A 141 0.61 2.35 18.24
C ASP A 141 -0.18 3.62 17.85
N TYR A 142 0.47 4.78 17.86
CA TYR A 142 -0.15 6.04 17.46
C TYR A 142 -0.37 6.14 15.93
N HIS A 143 0.33 5.35 15.12
CA HIS A 143 0.09 5.23 13.68
C HIS A 143 -1.06 4.27 13.32
N GLN A 144 -1.41 3.36 14.23
CA GLN A 144 -2.47 2.36 13.99
C GLN A 144 -3.85 3.00 14.11
N ASP A 145 -4.80 2.61 13.24
CA ASP A 145 -6.16 3.18 13.18
C ASP A 145 -6.18 4.73 13.11
N TYR A 146 -5.18 5.35 12.48
CA TYR A 146 -5.02 6.80 12.45
C TYR A 146 -6.28 7.52 11.93
N TYR A 147 -6.91 6.96 10.90
CA TYR A 147 -8.16 7.50 10.33
C TYR A 147 -9.34 7.53 11.32
N LYS A 148 -9.32 6.71 12.37
CA LYS A 148 -10.32 6.72 13.46
C LYS A 148 -9.90 7.66 14.59
N LYS A 149 -8.63 7.56 15.02
CA LYS A 149 -8.10 8.30 16.18
C LYS A 149 -7.98 9.80 15.90
N GLU A 150 -7.56 10.16 14.69
CA GLU A 150 -7.28 11.53 14.24
C GLU A 150 -8.12 11.86 12.99
N ALA A 151 -9.43 11.62 13.05
CA ALA A 151 -10.31 11.66 11.88
C ALA A 151 -10.32 13.01 11.14
N ASP A 152 -10.25 14.13 11.84
CA ASP A 152 -10.25 15.46 11.22
C ASP A 152 -8.93 15.76 10.53
N HIS A 153 -7.81 15.41 11.15
CA HIS A 153 -6.48 15.55 10.55
C HIS A 153 -6.34 14.64 9.33
N TYR A 154 -6.79 13.38 9.43
CA TYR A 154 -6.83 12.45 8.31
C TYR A 154 -7.64 12.99 7.11
N LYS A 155 -8.81 13.58 7.35
CA LYS A 155 -9.63 14.17 6.28
C LYS A 155 -8.92 15.35 5.61
N GLN A 156 -8.26 16.20 6.40
CA GLN A 156 -7.49 17.33 5.87
C GLN A 156 -6.32 16.85 5.01
N ASP A 157 -5.55 15.87 5.51
CA ASP A 157 -4.43 15.26 4.81
C ASP A 157 -4.87 14.60 3.50
N ARG A 158 -5.94 13.80 3.54
CA ARG A 158 -6.53 13.16 2.35
C ARG A 158 -6.96 14.18 1.31
N ALA A 159 -7.62 15.26 1.72
CA ALA A 159 -8.13 16.29 0.82
C ALA A 159 -7.02 17.06 0.07
N VAL A 160 -5.80 17.11 0.63
CA VAL A 160 -4.64 17.74 -0.03
C VAL A 160 -3.66 16.70 -0.59
N SER A 161 -3.99 15.41 -0.49
CA SER A 161 -3.11 14.33 -0.92
C SER A 161 -2.95 14.25 -2.43
N GLY A 162 -3.99 14.57 -3.20
CA GLY A 162 -4.04 14.30 -4.64
C GLY A 162 -4.62 12.92 -5.00
N ARG A 163 -4.95 12.09 -3.99
CA ARG A 163 -5.47 10.73 -4.19
C ARG A 163 -6.90 10.73 -4.73
N ASP A 164 -7.74 11.66 -4.28
CA ASP A 164 -9.14 11.71 -4.71
C ASP A 164 -9.26 12.23 -6.16
N GLU A 165 -8.41 13.19 -6.54
CA GLU A 165 -8.27 13.65 -7.91
C GLU A 165 -7.76 12.54 -8.83
N PHE A 166 -6.78 11.75 -8.36
CA PHE A 166 -6.27 10.60 -9.08
C PHE A 166 -7.35 9.54 -9.30
N LEU A 167 -8.11 9.19 -8.25
CA LEU A 167 -9.24 8.26 -8.32
C LEU A 167 -10.24 8.70 -9.40
N THR A 168 -10.70 9.95 -9.31
CA THR A 168 -11.67 10.53 -10.25
C THR A 168 -11.15 10.48 -11.69
N LYS A 169 -9.87 10.79 -11.90
CA LYS A 169 -9.29 10.87 -13.24
C LYS A 169 -9.09 9.50 -13.91
N HIS A 170 -8.72 8.48 -13.14
CA HIS A 170 -8.27 7.19 -13.69
C HIS A 170 -9.26 6.04 -13.49
N TRP A 171 -10.22 6.17 -12.58
CA TRP A 171 -11.09 5.07 -12.16
C TRP A 171 -12.59 5.34 -12.32
N ASP A 172 -13.05 6.59 -12.18
CA ASP A 172 -14.47 6.96 -12.27
C ASP A 172 -15.00 7.16 -13.72
N LYS A 173 -14.39 6.51 -14.71
CA LYS A 173 -14.78 6.62 -16.13
C LYS A 173 -15.80 5.58 -16.57
#